data_AF-A0A2V7HIJ6-F1
#
_entry.id   AF-A0A2V7HIJ6-F1
#
_cell.length_a   1.000
_cell.length_b   1.000
_cell.length_c   1.000
_cell.angle_alpha   90.00
_cell.angle_beta   90.00
_cell.angle_gamma   90.00
#
_symmetry.space_group_name_H-M   'P 1'
#
loop_
_entity.id
_entity.type
_entity.pdbx_description
1 polymer ?
#
loop_
_entity_poly.entity_id
_entity_poly.type
_entity_poly.pdbx_seq_one_letter_code
_entity_poly.pdbx_strand_id
1 'polypeptide(L)'
;MTSDEESHRLRQTPTNGPRAREPRSYQQRFLLEILMKASRFPLVGTVLTALIFSACSDVQNPAAPRSPSFTLSSSQSTNYSGRATVVQATILGGAPIAPITLVDAGPLPSSGGAEEKSLLEANVPGLLTAEVLHAATSGQGNRSSSEASVAELSVTAGGNSISADFLMARAEAKCTDGTASASGSSEIARLGINDQTIVVSGAPNQTITLPNGSVIINEQQGTPGDITVNALHIMVNGIADIVIASAHSDIGCPTAPPPPPPTCPDFVTGGGWIVGTPSGARANFAVAGGVKDGALWGHLNYFDHGSNGPKVKGTGLTGYGALDATTRWIEGTAEINGQPGSTYRVEVTDAGEPGRADKFTLNLSNGYTATGELAGGNLQLHDNCS
;
A
#
# COMPACT_ATOMS: atom_id res chain seq x y z
N MET A 1 -66.08 36.21 44.00
CA MET A 1 -67.26 36.33 44.90
C MET A 1 -68.05 35.06 44.71
N THR A 2 -68.14 34.09 45.62
CA THR A 2 -67.85 33.93 47.07
C THR A 2 -67.75 32.41 47.31
N SER A 3 -66.64 31.85 47.82
CA SER A 3 -66.25 31.60 49.24
C SER A 3 -66.83 30.33 49.89
N ASP A 4 -65.91 29.57 50.49
CA ASP A 4 -65.95 28.77 51.75
C ASP A 4 -66.30 27.26 51.67
N GLU A 5 -65.36 26.31 51.91
CA GLU A 5 -64.73 25.82 53.18
C GLU A 5 -65.75 25.07 54.07
N GLU A 6 -65.55 23.85 54.61
CA GLU A 6 -64.52 23.35 55.55
C GLU A 6 -64.87 21.85 55.87
N SER A 7 -64.01 20.84 55.69
CA SER A 7 -63.03 20.19 56.60
C SER A 7 -63.50 19.07 57.58
N HIS A 8 -62.65 18.03 57.65
CA HIS A 8 -62.16 17.26 58.82
C HIS A 8 -62.66 15.84 59.23
N ARG A 9 -61.73 14.86 59.04
CA ARG A 9 -61.07 13.93 60.02
C ARG A 9 -61.94 12.88 60.78
N LEU A 10 -61.52 11.66 61.17
CA LEU A 10 -60.31 10.80 61.08
C LEU A 10 -60.62 9.46 61.83
N ARG A 11 -59.80 8.42 61.58
CA ARG A 11 -59.36 7.29 62.46
C ARG A 11 -60.04 5.89 62.45
N GLN A 12 -59.18 4.93 62.02
CA GLN A 12 -58.67 3.72 62.72
C GLN A 12 -59.28 2.31 62.46
N THR A 13 -58.33 1.40 62.18
CA THR A 13 -58.29 -0.06 61.85
C THR A 13 -58.55 -1.00 63.04
N PRO A 14 -58.84 -2.33 62.87
CA PRO A 14 -57.74 -3.35 62.85
C PRO A 14 -57.97 -4.74 62.15
N THR A 15 -56.84 -5.36 61.77
CA THR A 15 -56.40 -6.80 61.89
C THR A 15 -56.85 -7.99 61.01
N ASN A 16 -55.81 -8.75 60.60
CA ASN A 16 -55.62 -10.21 60.37
C ASN A 16 -55.69 -10.81 58.94
N GLY A 17 -54.52 -11.30 58.47
CA GLY A 17 -54.32 -12.13 57.25
C GLY A 17 -54.53 -13.65 57.49
N PRO A 18 -53.96 -14.62 56.70
CA PRO A 18 -52.81 -14.47 55.79
C PRO A 18 -52.82 -15.29 54.45
N ARG A 19 -51.75 -15.08 53.65
CA ARG A 19 -51.10 -15.95 52.61
C ARG A 19 -51.86 -16.24 51.32
N ALA A 20 -51.24 -16.33 50.15
CA ALA A 20 -49.90 -16.03 49.66
C ALA A 20 -49.91 -16.21 48.12
N ARG A 21 -49.33 -15.27 47.38
CA ARG A 21 -48.32 -15.47 46.32
C ARG A 21 -48.12 -14.16 45.58
N GLU A 22 -47.00 -13.54 45.88
CA GLU A 22 -46.32 -12.49 45.12
C GLU A 22 -45.03 -13.15 44.52
N PRO A 23 -44.19 -12.48 43.70
CA PRO A 23 -44.47 -11.47 42.68
C PRO A 23 -43.46 -11.39 41.49
N ARG A 24 -43.72 -10.43 40.58
CA ARG A 24 -42.84 -9.34 40.02
C ARG A 24 -41.46 -9.67 39.41
N SER A 25 -41.15 -9.20 38.19
CA SER A 25 -40.70 -7.83 37.81
C SER A 25 -39.48 -7.33 38.59
N TYR A 26 -38.46 -6.75 37.93
CA TYR A 26 -38.20 -5.30 37.94
C TYR A 26 -36.83 -4.94 37.30
N GLN A 27 -36.78 -3.70 36.84
CA GLN A 27 -35.72 -2.98 36.15
C GLN A 27 -34.55 -2.52 37.07
N GLN A 28 -33.43 -2.21 36.41
CA GLN A 28 -32.54 -1.05 36.62
C GLN A 28 -31.42 -1.01 37.69
N ARG A 29 -30.26 -0.49 37.20
CA ARG A 29 -29.24 0.41 37.80
C ARG A 29 -27.89 -0.16 38.29
N PHE A 30 -26.86 0.14 37.49
CA PHE A 30 -25.69 1.02 37.74
C PHE A 30 -24.58 0.66 38.77
N LEU A 31 -23.33 0.77 38.26
CA LEU A 31 -22.01 1.09 38.87
C LEU A 31 -21.02 0.01 39.39
N LEU A 32 -19.88 -0.01 38.68
CA LEU A 32 -18.44 -0.05 39.05
C LEU A 32 -17.79 -1.21 39.87
N GLU A 33 -16.73 -1.77 39.23
CA GLU A 33 -15.47 -2.43 39.67
C GLU A 33 -15.38 -3.43 40.84
N ILE A 34 -14.65 -4.54 40.64
CA ILE A 34 -13.54 -5.04 41.50
C ILE A 34 -12.76 -6.22 40.85
N LEU A 35 -11.43 -6.11 41.01
CA LEU A 35 -10.30 -7.03 40.86
C LEU A 35 -10.47 -8.55 41.12
N MET A 36 -9.66 -9.32 40.37
CA MET A 36 -8.89 -10.54 40.70
C MET A 36 -9.53 -11.69 41.51
N LYS A 37 -9.44 -12.91 40.94
CA LYS A 37 -9.04 -14.10 41.74
C LYS A 37 -8.36 -15.19 40.90
N ALA A 38 -7.07 -15.36 41.16
CA ALA A 38 -6.26 -16.49 40.73
C ALA A 38 -6.63 -17.75 41.53
N SER A 39 -6.70 -18.90 40.85
CA SER A 39 -6.87 -20.22 41.46
C SER A 39 -5.54 -20.97 41.50
N ARG A 40 -5.09 -21.32 42.72
CA ARG A 40 -3.97 -22.23 43.01
C ARG A 40 -4.51 -23.64 43.28
N PHE A 41 -3.82 -24.67 42.80
CA PHE A 41 -3.96 -26.09 43.22
C PHE A 41 -2.63 -26.58 43.84
N PRO A 42 -2.62 -27.48 44.85
CA PRO A 42 -1.40 -27.90 45.54
C PRO A 42 -0.79 -29.25 45.09
N LEU A 43 0.54 -29.26 45.19
CA LEU A 43 1.61 -30.29 45.24
C LEU A 43 1.29 -31.78 45.54
N VAL A 44 2.03 -32.68 44.85
CA VAL A 44 2.95 -33.71 45.44
C VAL A 44 4.11 -33.96 44.45
N GLY A 45 5.35 -34.07 44.95
CA GLY A 45 6.59 -34.08 44.15
C GLY A 45 7.28 -35.44 43.97
N THR A 46 8.42 -35.40 43.28
CA THR A 46 9.55 -36.34 43.43
C THR A 46 10.83 -35.72 42.86
N VAL A 47 11.95 -36.08 43.48
CA VAL A 47 13.30 -35.50 43.38
C VAL A 47 14.15 -36.25 42.35
N LEU A 48 15.23 -35.60 41.89
CA LEU A 48 16.57 -36.13 41.54
C LEU A 48 16.97 -36.09 40.05
N THR A 49 17.84 -35.15 39.66
CA THR A 49 19.28 -35.35 39.37
C THR A 49 19.85 -34.18 38.57
N ALA A 50 21.06 -33.78 38.96
CA ALA A 50 21.86 -32.73 38.33
C ALA A 50 22.52 -33.23 37.03
N LEU A 51 22.55 -32.38 36.00
CA LEU A 51 23.47 -32.49 34.87
C LEU A 51 24.12 -31.12 34.64
N ILE A 52 25.40 -31.05 34.95
CA ILE A 52 26.30 -29.95 34.61
C ILE A 52 26.60 -30.08 33.11
N PHE A 53 26.23 -29.08 32.31
CA PHE A 53 26.78 -28.91 30.97
C PHE A 53 27.62 -27.64 30.92
N SER A 54 28.90 -27.86 30.64
CA SER A 54 29.94 -26.90 30.31
C SER A 54 29.43 -25.81 29.36
N ALA A 55 29.69 -24.55 29.73
CA ALA A 55 29.64 -23.45 28.78
C ALA A 55 30.66 -23.72 27.66
N CYS A 56 30.18 -24.01 26.46
CA CYS A 56 30.98 -23.84 25.25
C CYS A 56 30.98 -22.35 24.94
N SER A 57 32.14 -21.71 25.06
CA SER A 57 32.38 -20.38 24.51
C SER A 57 32.13 -20.41 23.01
N ASP A 58 31.27 -19.52 22.52
CA ASP A 58 31.08 -19.32 21.08
C ASP A 58 32.42 -18.95 20.44
N VAL A 59 32.93 -19.83 19.58
CA VAL A 59 34.02 -19.51 18.67
C VAL A 59 33.46 -18.51 17.65
N GLN A 60 33.80 -17.24 17.81
CA GLN A 60 33.59 -16.24 16.77
C GLN A 60 34.35 -16.68 15.51
N ASN A 61 33.60 -17.08 14.48
CA ASN A 61 34.13 -17.38 13.16
C ASN A 61 34.47 -16.05 12.45
N PRO A 62 35.75 -15.76 12.12
CA PRO A 62 36.14 -14.51 11.48
C PRO A 62 35.98 -14.61 9.96
N ALA A 63 34.80 -14.95 9.45
CA ALA A 63 34.53 -15.00 8.01
C ALA A 63 33.03 -15.06 7.64
N ALA A 64 32.14 -14.38 8.36
CA ALA A 64 30.78 -14.17 7.85
C ALA A 64 30.78 -12.97 6.88
N PRO A 65 30.39 -13.13 5.60
CA PRO A 65 30.22 -11.98 4.71
C PRO A 65 29.16 -11.05 5.31
N ARG A 66 29.50 -9.76 5.39
CA ARG A 66 28.57 -8.72 5.86
C ARG A 66 27.32 -8.75 4.97
N SER A 67 26.16 -8.92 5.58
CA SER A 67 24.87 -8.74 4.90
C SER A 67 24.88 -7.41 4.15
N PRO A 68 24.40 -7.35 2.89
CA PRO A 68 24.31 -6.09 2.18
C PRO A 68 23.46 -5.12 2.99
N SER A 69 24.00 -3.92 3.22
CA SER A 69 23.22 -2.81 3.73
C SER A 69 22.22 -2.43 2.64
N PHE A 70 20.98 -2.90 2.78
CA PHE A 70 19.88 -2.34 2.03
C PHE A 70 19.75 -0.88 2.49
N THR A 71 20.09 0.07 1.62
CA THR A 71 19.55 1.42 1.73
C THR A 71 18.04 1.28 1.66
N LEU A 72 17.39 1.42 2.83
CA LEU A 72 15.94 1.55 2.90
C LEU A 72 15.57 2.76 2.04
N SER A 73 15.09 2.51 0.82
CA SER A 73 14.32 3.52 0.10
C SER A 73 13.20 3.94 1.04
N SER A 74 13.05 5.25 1.25
CA SER A 74 11.94 5.80 2.01
C SER A 74 10.65 5.16 1.50
N SER A 75 9.90 4.51 2.39
CA SER A 75 8.54 4.07 2.10
C SER A 75 7.74 5.30 1.64
N GLN A 76 7.57 5.47 0.34
CA GLN A 76 6.56 6.40 -0.15
C GLN A 76 5.21 5.80 0.28
N SER A 77 4.57 6.37 1.29
CA SER A 77 3.27 5.89 1.76
C SER A 77 2.16 6.61 1.01
N THR A 78 1.12 5.87 0.67
CA THR A 78 -0.18 6.44 0.29
C THR A 78 -0.64 7.44 1.35
N ASN A 79 -1.10 8.61 0.93
CA ASN A 79 -1.79 9.57 1.78
C ASN A 79 -3.29 9.45 1.53
N TYR A 80 -4.11 9.43 2.58
CA TYR A 80 -5.57 9.32 2.45
C TYR A 80 -6.22 10.60 2.96
N SER A 81 -7.33 10.99 2.35
CA SER A 81 -8.29 11.86 3.02
C SER A 81 -9.70 11.53 2.51
N GLY A 82 -10.66 12.01 3.26
CA GLY A 82 -12.06 11.69 3.06
C GLY A 82 -12.88 12.18 4.23
N ARG A 83 -14.17 12.37 3.98
CA ARG A 83 -15.16 12.74 4.99
C ARG A 83 -16.53 12.35 4.49
N ALA A 84 -17.38 11.89 5.41
CA ALA A 84 -18.78 11.62 5.12
C ALA A 84 -19.66 12.40 6.09
N THR A 85 -20.71 13.05 5.57
CA THR A 85 -21.64 13.82 6.39
C THR A 85 -23.06 13.65 5.86
N VAL A 86 -24.01 13.30 6.73
CA VAL A 86 -25.38 12.99 6.31
C VAL A 86 -26.21 14.24 6.06
N VAL A 87 -26.13 15.25 6.92
CA VAL A 87 -26.84 16.52 6.72
C VAL A 87 -25.91 17.69 6.96
N GLN A 88 -25.85 18.61 5.99
CA GLN A 88 -25.25 19.94 6.12
C GLN A 88 -26.28 20.95 5.64
N ALA A 89 -26.71 21.87 6.50
CA ALA A 89 -27.73 22.85 6.14
C ALA A 89 -27.38 24.26 6.65
N THR A 90 -27.52 25.24 5.77
CA THR A 90 -27.37 26.68 6.08
C THR A 90 -28.68 27.38 5.77
N ILE A 91 -29.20 28.17 6.72
CA ILE A 91 -30.42 28.97 6.55
C ILE A 91 -30.02 30.44 6.36
N LEU A 92 -30.42 31.02 5.23
CA LEU A 92 -29.95 32.33 4.74
C LEU A 92 -31.01 33.45 4.92
N GLY A 93 -32.28 33.10 5.10
CA GLY A 93 -33.42 34.04 5.08
C GLY A 93 -33.95 34.50 6.45
N GLY A 94 -33.18 34.35 7.53
CA GLY A 94 -33.63 34.62 8.91
C GLY A 94 -32.53 35.20 9.82
N ALA A 95 -32.75 35.19 11.15
CA ALA A 95 -31.70 35.53 12.10
C ALA A 95 -30.48 34.60 11.89
N PRO A 96 -29.23 35.08 12.04
CA PRO A 96 -28.06 34.24 11.83
C PRO A 96 -28.10 33.06 12.80
N ILE A 97 -28.31 31.86 12.28
CA ILE A 97 -28.17 30.61 13.03
C ILE A 97 -26.89 29.91 12.58
N ALA A 98 -26.28 29.15 13.48
CA ALA A 98 -25.13 28.32 13.13
C ALA A 98 -25.55 27.28 12.08
N PRO A 99 -24.66 26.93 11.13
CA PRO A 99 -24.92 25.82 10.22
C PRO A 99 -25.29 24.55 10.99
N ILE A 100 -26.29 23.85 10.47
CA ILE A 100 -26.76 22.60 11.04
C ILE A 100 -25.94 21.47 10.41
N THR A 101 -25.32 20.65 11.25
CA THR A 101 -24.61 19.45 10.82
C THR A 101 -25.08 18.27 11.64
N LEU A 102 -25.60 17.24 10.96
CA LEU A 102 -26.04 16.00 11.60
C LEU A 102 -25.26 14.83 11.00
N VAL A 103 -24.71 14.00 11.88
CA VAL A 103 -23.90 12.83 11.57
C VAL A 103 -22.77 13.14 10.59
N ASP A 104 -21.63 13.50 11.17
CA ASP A 104 -20.36 13.67 10.49
C ASP A 104 -19.39 12.62 11.03
N ALA A 105 -18.85 11.77 10.15
CA ALA A 105 -17.84 10.79 10.52
C ALA A 105 -16.55 11.46 11.02
N GLY A 106 -16.28 12.70 10.58
CA GLY A 106 -15.01 13.37 10.77
C GLY A 106 -14.05 13.15 9.60
N PRO A 107 -12.92 13.87 9.59
CA PRO A 107 -11.91 13.71 8.55
C PRO A 107 -11.13 12.40 8.74
N LEU A 108 -10.93 11.67 7.65
CA LEU A 108 -10.05 10.50 7.61
C LEU A 108 -8.59 10.94 7.82
N PRO A 109 -7.83 10.33 8.75
CA PRO A 109 -6.42 10.63 8.91
C PRO A 109 -5.59 10.32 7.66
N SER A 110 -4.55 11.14 7.42
CA SER A 110 -3.58 10.97 6.32
C SER A 110 -2.89 9.61 6.30
N SER A 111 -2.75 8.97 7.46
CA SER A 111 -2.20 7.62 7.61
C SER A 111 -3.16 6.49 7.21
N GLY A 112 -4.43 6.81 6.92
CA GLY A 112 -5.50 5.83 6.73
C GLY A 112 -6.16 5.45 8.06
N GLY A 113 -6.98 4.41 8.03
CA GLY A 113 -7.85 4.01 9.14
C GLY A 113 -9.32 4.05 8.75
N ALA A 114 -10.21 4.21 9.73
CA ALA A 114 -11.63 4.41 9.49
C ALA A 114 -12.24 5.29 10.59
N GLU A 115 -13.19 6.14 10.20
CA GLU A 115 -14.00 6.96 11.09
C GLU A 115 -15.48 6.74 10.73
N GLU A 116 -16.35 6.73 11.74
CA GLU A 116 -17.79 6.55 11.53
C GLU A 116 -18.61 7.34 12.55
N LYS A 117 -19.84 7.66 12.14
CA LYS A 117 -20.86 8.15 13.06
C LYS A 117 -22.23 7.71 12.58
N SER A 118 -23.14 7.51 13.52
CA SER A 118 -24.54 7.23 13.24
C SER A 118 -25.49 7.95 14.18
N LEU A 119 -26.74 8.07 13.76
CA LEU A 119 -27.85 8.58 14.57
C LEU A 119 -29.15 7.90 14.13
N LEU A 120 -29.91 7.40 15.09
CA LEU A 120 -31.14 6.66 14.80
C LEU A 120 -32.23 7.55 14.21
N GLU A 121 -32.44 8.73 14.80
CA GLU A 121 -33.49 9.67 14.40
C GLU A 121 -32.98 11.10 14.54
N ALA A 122 -33.35 11.94 13.58
CA ALA A 122 -33.12 13.38 13.62
C ALA A 122 -34.41 14.14 13.37
N ASN A 123 -34.63 15.19 14.15
CA ASN A 123 -35.71 16.15 13.94
C ASN A 123 -35.15 17.56 14.15
N VAL A 124 -35.16 18.35 13.09
CA VAL A 124 -34.90 19.79 13.14
C VAL A 124 -36.23 20.48 12.84
N PRO A 125 -36.91 21.05 13.85
CA PRO A 125 -38.25 21.61 13.70
C PRO A 125 -38.33 22.61 12.53
N GLY A 126 -39.28 22.36 11.63
CA GLY A 126 -39.54 23.21 10.46
C GLY A 126 -38.53 23.06 9.31
N LEU A 127 -37.52 22.19 9.44
CA LEU A 127 -36.52 21.96 8.40
C LEU A 127 -36.50 20.51 7.93
N LEU A 128 -36.30 19.53 8.81
CA LEU A 128 -36.18 18.13 8.40
C LEU A 128 -36.54 17.12 9.49
N THR A 129 -36.95 15.94 9.03
CA THR A 129 -36.93 14.68 9.79
C THR A 129 -36.18 13.62 9.00
N ALA A 130 -35.47 12.73 9.70
CA ALA A 130 -34.69 11.66 9.08
C ALA A 130 -34.51 10.48 10.05
N GLU A 131 -34.37 9.28 9.49
CA GLU A 131 -34.13 8.05 10.23
C GLU A 131 -32.83 7.37 9.75
N VAL A 132 -32.21 6.59 10.63
CA VAL A 132 -31.03 5.74 10.34
C VAL A 132 -29.95 6.49 9.56
N LEU A 133 -29.45 7.58 10.12
CA LEU A 133 -28.37 8.36 9.56
C LEU A 133 -27.05 7.64 9.81
N HIS A 134 -26.25 7.44 8.77
CA HIS A 134 -24.92 6.82 8.85
C HIS A 134 -23.92 7.55 7.97
N ALA A 135 -22.73 7.77 8.50
CA ALA A 135 -21.57 8.27 7.76
C ALA A 135 -20.35 7.43 8.13
N ALA A 136 -19.57 7.06 7.12
CA ALA A 136 -18.31 6.37 7.31
C ALA A 136 -17.28 6.83 6.28
N THR A 137 -16.01 6.82 6.68
CA THR A 137 -14.87 7.01 5.78
C THR A 137 -13.75 6.06 6.17
N SER A 138 -13.00 5.57 5.19
CA SER A 138 -11.90 4.63 5.41
C SER A 138 -10.81 4.74 4.36
N GLY A 139 -9.56 4.51 4.75
CA GLY A 139 -8.41 4.47 3.86
C GLY A 139 -7.46 3.34 4.21
N GLN A 140 -7.13 2.51 3.22
CA GLN A 140 -6.19 1.41 3.38
C GLN A 140 -5.56 1.00 2.04
N GLY A 141 -4.26 0.67 2.07
CA GLY A 141 -3.49 0.21 0.92
C GLY A 141 -3.40 1.25 -0.19
N ASN A 142 -4.19 1.06 -1.24
CA ASN A 142 -4.24 1.92 -2.42
C ASN A 142 -5.62 2.53 -2.65
N ARG A 143 -6.50 2.55 -1.63
CA ARG A 143 -7.88 3.04 -1.75
C ARG A 143 -8.28 3.90 -0.54
N SER A 144 -8.98 4.99 -0.82
CA SER A 144 -9.79 5.78 0.12
C SER A 144 -11.25 5.65 -0.31
N SER A 145 -12.17 5.59 0.65
CA SER A 145 -13.60 5.53 0.38
C SER A 145 -14.40 6.21 1.48
N SER A 146 -15.47 6.90 1.09
CA SER A 146 -16.42 7.50 2.02
C SER A 146 -17.84 7.21 1.56
N GLU A 147 -18.75 7.04 2.52
CA GLU A 147 -20.16 6.89 2.26
C GLU A 147 -21.02 7.56 3.33
N ALA A 148 -22.12 8.15 2.90
CA ALA A 148 -23.14 8.71 3.78
C ALA A 148 -24.51 8.22 3.32
N SER A 149 -25.36 7.82 4.26
CA SER A 149 -26.72 7.34 3.98
C SER A 149 -27.73 7.82 5.01
N VAL A 150 -28.99 7.86 4.59
CA VAL A 150 -30.14 8.20 5.43
C VAL A 150 -31.38 7.48 4.92
N ALA A 151 -32.22 7.01 5.83
CA ALA A 151 -33.54 6.47 5.56
C ALA A 151 -34.63 7.49 5.91
N GLU A 152 -35.78 7.39 5.24
CA GLU A 152 -36.99 8.17 5.54
C GLU A 152 -36.72 9.66 5.74
N LEU A 153 -36.19 10.31 4.70
CA LEU A 153 -35.94 11.74 4.70
C LEU A 153 -37.22 12.51 4.38
N SER A 154 -37.49 13.56 5.15
CA SER A 154 -38.38 14.65 4.78
C SER A 154 -37.69 15.98 5.07
N VAL A 155 -37.64 16.87 4.07
CA VAL A 155 -37.08 18.23 4.16
C VAL A 155 -38.15 19.22 3.72
N THR A 156 -38.28 20.32 4.47
CA THR A 156 -39.11 21.47 4.10
C THR A 156 -38.24 22.73 4.06
N ALA A 157 -38.18 23.38 2.90
CA ALA A 157 -37.37 24.59 2.72
C ALA A 157 -38.02 25.57 1.73
N GLY A 158 -38.28 26.80 2.20
CA GLY A 158 -38.83 27.89 1.39
C GLY A 158 -40.11 27.52 0.63
N GLY A 159 -41.01 26.78 1.27
CA GLY A 159 -42.27 26.33 0.67
C GLY A 159 -42.17 25.08 -0.20
N ASN A 160 -40.97 24.51 -0.37
CA ASN A 160 -40.81 23.21 -1.04
C ASN A 160 -40.80 22.08 -0.01
N SER A 161 -41.37 20.94 -0.41
CA SER A 161 -41.27 19.66 0.31
C SER A 161 -40.47 18.68 -0.53
N ILE A 162 -39.45 18.06 0.06
CA ILE A 162 -38.60 17.06 -0.57
C ILE A 162 -38.59 15.83 0.34
N SER A 163 -38.86 14.65 -0.19
CA SER A 163 -38.85 13.38 0.56
C SER A 163 -38.13 12.28 -0.20
N ALA A 164 -37.54 11.32 0.50
CA ALA A 164 -37.06 10.09 -0.10
C ALA A 164 -36.93 9.00 0.97
N ASP A 165 -37.28 7.76 0.61
CA ASP A 165 -37.24 6.63 1.53
C ASP A 165 -35.80 6.20 1.84
N PHE A 166 -34.88 6.42 0.91
CA PHE A 166 -33.47 6.14 1.14
C PHE A 166 -32.59 6.99 0.22
N LEU A 167 -31.48 7.50 0.77
CA LEU A 167 -30.41 8.12 0.02
C LEU A 167 -29.06 7.59 0.48
N MET A 168 -28.15 7.43 -0.47
CA MET A 168 -26.76 7.10 -0.20
C MET A 168 -25.86 7.78 -1.23
N ALA A 169 -24.74 8.32 -0.78
CA ALA A 169 -23.65 8.78 -1.63
C ALA A 169 -22.39 7.97 -1.31
N ARG A 170 -21.63 7.61 -2.35
CA ARG A 170 -20.33 6.94 -2.24
C ARG A 170 -19.30 7.66 -3.08
N ALA A 171 -18.16 7.92 -2.48
CA ALA A 171 -16.96 8.46 -3.12
C ALA A 171 -15.79 7.50 -2.90
N GLU A 172 -15.01 7.24 -3.94
CA GLU A 172 -13.81 6.39 -3.88
C GLU A 172 -12.67 7.05 -4.65
N ALA A 173 -11.48 7.06 -4.03
CA ALA A 173 -10.23 7.40 -4.67
C ALA A 173 -9.26 6.21 -4.60
N LYS A 174 -8.55 5.92 -5.69
CA LYS A 174 -7.67 4.76 -5.83
C LYS A 174 -6.37 5.07 -6.55
N CYS A 175 -5.27 4.50 -6.05
CA CYS A 175 -3.97 4.47 -6.72
C CYS A 175 -3.79 3.21 -7.57
N THR A 176 -3.41 3.40 -8.83
CA THR A 176 -2.98 2.34 -9.76
C THR A 176 -1.66 2.80 -10.40
N ASP A 177 -0.59 2.03 -10.21
CA ASP A 177 0.74 2.32 -10.75
C ASP A 177 1.23 3.76 -10.49
N GLY A 178 1.01 4.24 -9.26
CA GLY A 178 1.38 5.61 -8.84
C GLY A 178 0.47 6.72 -9.37
N THR A 179 -0.58 6.38 -10.13
CA THR A 179 -1.57 7.32 -10.67
C THR A 179 -2.85 7.29 -9.84
N ALA A 180 -3.32 8.46 -9.42
CA ALA A 180 -4.57 8.61 -8.68
C ALA A 180 -5.77 8.64 -9.63
N SER A 181 -6.85 7.99 -9.23
CA SER A 181 -8.15 7.96 -9.91
C SER A 181 -9.25 8.12 -8.88
N ALA A 182 -10.40 8.65 -9.26
CA ALA A 182 -11.56 8.78 -8.37
C ALA A 182 -12.85 8.45 -9.11
N SER A 183 -13.84 7.96 -8.37
CA SER A 183 -15.17 7.60 -8.88
C SER A 183 -16.24 7.82 -7.81
N GLY A 184 -17.46 8.09 -8.25
CA GLY A 184 -18.55 8.48 -7.37
C GLY A 184 -19.90 7.96 -7.86
N SER A 185 -20.81 7.72 -6.92
CA SER A 185 -22.19 7.32 -7.25
C SER A 185 -23.15 7.67 -6.11
N SER A 186 -24.44 7.78 -6.44
CA SER A 186 -25.50 7.85 -5.45
C SER A 186 -26.62 6.84 -5.74
N GLU A 187 -27.30 6.43 -4.68
CA GLU A 187 -28.48 5.58 -4.72
C GLU A 187 -29.62 6.33 -4.02
N ILE A 188 -30.75 6.49 -4.69
CA ILE A 188 -31.89 7.27 -4.18
C ILE A 188 -33.17 6.51 -4.50
N ALA A 189 -33.92 6.16 -3.46
CA ALA A 189 -35.18 5.46 -3.58
C ALA A 189 -36.34 6.43 -3.35
N ARG A 190 -37.33 6.38 -4.25
CA ARG A 190 -38.63 7.09 -4.13
C ARG A 190 -38.51 8.57 -3.79
N LEU A 191 -37.67 9.29 -4.56
CA LEU A 191 -37.57 10.76 -4.44
C LEU A 191 -38.89 11.44 -4.81
N GLY A 192 -39.43 12.23 -3.89
CA GLY A 192 -40.58 13.10 -4.06
C GLY A 192 -40.18 14.57 -3.91
N ILE A 193 -40.71 15.44 -4.75
CA ILE A 193 -40.57 16.90 -4.66
C ILE A 193 -41.94 17.52 -4.92
N ASN A 194 -42.47 18.30 -3.97
CA ASN A 194 -43.75 19.01 -4.08
C ASN A 194 -44.89 18.09 -4.59
N ASP A 195 -45.09 16.95 -3.91
CA ASP A 195 -46.07 15.90 -4.25
C ASP A 195 -45.85 15.19 -5.61
N GLN A 196 -44.73 15.43 -6.28
CA GLN A 196 -44.36 14.75 -7.53
C GLN A 196 -43.23 13.75 -7.31
N THR A 197 -43.42 12.52 -7.78
CA THR A 197 -42.35 11.52 -7.84
C THR A 197 -41.36 11.88 -8.94
N ILE A 198 -40.08 11.92 -8.61
CA ILE A 198 -38.99 12.23 -9.52
C ILE A 198 -38.32 10.95 -9.99
N VAL A 199 -38.07 10.86 -11.30
CA VAL A 199 -37.28 9.77 -11.89
C VAL A 199 -35.79 10.10 -11.74
N VAL A 200 -35.07 9.29 -10.96
CA VAL A 200 -33.63 9.39 -10.80
C VAL A 200 -32.94 8.66 -11.95
N SER A 201 -32.20 9.39 -12.77
CA SER A 201 -31.55 8.86 -13.99
C SER A 201 -30.27 8.06 -13.69
N GLY A 202 -29.65 8.29 -12.53
CA GLY A 202 -28.33 7.78 -12.19
C GLY A 202 -27.17 8.54 -12.84
N ALA A 203 -27.43 9.45 -13.78
CA ALA A 203 -26.39 10.31 -14.34
C ALA A 203 -25.88 11.32 -13.30
N PRO A 204 -24.60 11.71 -13.34
CA PRO A 204 -24.10 12.79 -12.49
C PRO A 204 -24.81 14.11 -12.76
N ASN A 205 -25.02 14.90 -11.70
CA ASN A 205 -25.50 16.29 -11.75
C ASN A 205 -26.87 16.47 -12.43
N GLN A 206 -27.81 15.55 -12.19
CA GLN A 206 -29.19 15.71 -12.67
C GLN A 206 -29.89 16.83 -11.90
N THR A 207 -30.31 17.90 -12.58
CA THR A 207 -30.97 19.05 -11.94
C THR A 207 -32.49 19.01 -12.09
N ILE A 208 -33.21 19.25 -10.99
CA ILE A 208 -34.65 19.50 -10.94
C ILE A 208 -34.87 20.96 -10.53
N THR A 209 -35.62 21.72 -11.34
CA THR A 209 -35.94 23.11 -11.04
C THR A 209 -37.08 23.19 -10.01
N LEU A 210 -36.92 24.07 -9.02
CA LEU A 210 -37.96 24.45 -8.07
C LEU A 210 -38.49 25.86 -8.41
N PRO A 211 -39.70 26.23 -7.94
CA PRO A 211 -40.23 27.59 -8.14
C PRO A 211 -39.30 28.71 -7.68
N ASN A 212 -38.47 28.46 -6.67
CA ASN A 212 -37.54 29.41 -6.05
C ASN A 212 -36.13 28.83 -5.84
N GLY A 213 -35.70 27.90 -6.68
CA GLY A 213 -34.41 27.23 -6.49
C GLY A 213 -34.20 26.01 -7.38
N SER A 214 -33.39 25.07 -6.91
CA SER A 214 -33.15 23.80 -7.60
C SER A 214 -32.73 22.69 -6.63
N VAL A 215 -32.89 21.45 -7.08
CA VAL A 215 -32.32 20.27 -6.46
C VAL A 215 -31.36 19.63 -7.47
N ILE A 216 -30.11 19.42 -7.09
CA ILE A 216 -29.15 18.63 -7.86
C ILE A 216 -29.09 17.24 -7.24
N ILE A 217 -29.32 16.23 -8.07
CA ILE A 217 -29.30 14.81 -7.75
C ILE A 217 -27.99 14.22 -8.25
N ASN A 218 -27.36 13.37 -7.41
CA ASN A 218 -26.06 12.77 -7.73
C ASN A 218 -25.05 13.84 -8.14
N GLU A 219 -24.94 14.90 -7.33
CA GLU A 219 -23.99 15.96 -7.61
C GLU A 219 -22.57 15.41 -7.44
N GLN A 220 -21.77 15.46 -8.50
CA GLN A 220 -20.38 14.99 -8.49
C GLN A 220 -19.46 16.10 -8.97
N GLN A 221 -18.46 16.39 -8.15
CA GLN A 221 -17.42 17.39 -8.43
C GLN A 221 -16.06 16.85 -7.97
N GLY A 222 -14.99 17.16 -8.70
CA GLY A 222 -13.65 16.67 -8.34
C GLY A 222 -12.65 16.66 -9.48
N THR A 223 -11.50 16.03 -9.22
CA THR A 223 -10.39 15.81 -10.14
C THR A 223 -9.89 14.36 -10.04
N PRO A 224 -8.96 13.88 -10.87
CA PRO A 224 -8.40 12.55 -10.68
C PRO A 224 -7.79 12.38 -9.29
N GLY A 225 -8.34 11.44 -8.50
CA GLY A 225 -7.87 11.18 -7.14
C GLY A 225 -8.53 12.03 -6.05
N ASP A 226 -9.50 12.89 -6.37
CA ASP A 226 -10.30 13.69 -5.43
C ASP A 226 -11.73 13.77 -5.96
N ILE A 227 -12.71 13.29 -5.20
CA ILE A 227 -14.12 13.44 -5.58
C ILE A 227 -15.01 13.71 -4.38
N THR A 228 -15.98 14.59 -4.58
CA THR A 228 -17.11 14.80 -3.68
C THR A 228 -18.40 14.42 -4.39
N VAL A 229 -19.24 13.63 -3.71
CA VAL A 229 -20.54 13.19 -4.17
C VAL A 229 -21.59 13.56 -3.15
N ASN A 230 -22.62 14.29 -3.59
CA ASN A 230 -23.81 14.55 -2.80
C ASN A 230 -25.00 13.79 -3.39
N ALA A 231 -25.76 13.06 -2.57
CA ALA A 231 -26.96 12.40 -3.06
C ALA A 231 -27.99 13.46 -3.49
N LEU A 232 -28.23 14.46 -2.62
CA LEU A 232 -29.02 15.65 -2.94
C LEU A 232 -28.30 16.93 -2.49
N HIS A 233 -28.38 17.95 -3.33
CA HIS A 233 -28.04 19.32 -2.99
C HIS A 233 -29.23 20.22 -3.33
N ILE A 234 -29.90 20.74 -2.29
CA ILE A 234 -31.11 21.54 -2.36
C ILE A 234 -30.73 22.99 -2.12
N MET A 235 -30.90 23.82 -3.14
CA MET A 235 -30.66 25.26 -3.08
C MET A 235 -31.99 25.98 -3.23
N VAL A 236 -32.36 26.77 -2.23
CA VAL A 236 -33.54 27.64 -2.26
C VAL A 236 -33.05 29.08 -2.14
N ASN A 237 -33.24 29.85 -3.22
CA ASN A 237 -32.63 31.15 -3.42
C ASN A 237 -32.90 32.10 -2.24
N GLY A 238 -31.83 32.52 -1.55
CA GLY A 238 -31.90 33.43 -0.41
C GLY A 238 -32.52 32.84 0.86
N ILE A 239 -32.84 31.54 0.89
CA ILE A 239 -33.55 30.89 2.00
C ILE A 239 -32.70 29.78 2.62
N ALA A 240 -32.23 28.83 1.83
CA ALA A 240 -31.51 27.66 2.35
C ALA A 240 -30.56 27.05 1.33
N ASP A 241 -29.49 26.45 1.84
CA ASP A 241 -28.55 25.60 1.13
C ASP A 241 -28.40 24.32 1.97
N ILE A 242 -28.82 23.18 1.42
CA ILE A 242 -28.92 21.91 2.14
C ILE A 242 -28.31 20.79 1.31
N VAL A 243 -27.32 20.11 1.87
CA VAL A 243 -26.70 18.91 1.31
C VAL A 243 -27.12 17.71 2.15
N ILE A 244 -27.65 16.68 1.48
CA ILE A 244 -28.02 15.40 2.07
C ILE A 244 -27.14 14.29 1.49
N ALA A 245 -26.57 13.50 2.40
CA ALA A 245 -25.62 12.43 2.13
C ALA A 245 -24.47 12.92 1.24
N SER A 246 -23.47 13.53 1.88
CA SER A 246 -22.22 13.96 1.25
C SER A 246 -21.12 12.97 1.57
N ALA A 247 -20.40 12.53 0.54
CA ALA A 247 -19.22 11.68 0.65
C ALA A 247 -18.08 12.31 -0.15
N HIS A 248 -16.96 12.58 0.51
CA HIS A 248 -15.73 13.05 -0.10
C HIS A 248 -14.62 12.02 0.09
N SER A 249 -13.81 11.77 -0.94
CA SER A 249 -12.66 10.88 -0.87
C SER A 249 -11.54 11.38 -1.77
N ASP A 250 -10.33 11.41 -1.24
CA ASP A 250 -9.11 11.68 -2.00
C ASP A 250 -7.95 10.75 -1.60
N ILE A 251 -6.97 10.65 -2.50
CA ILE A 251 -5.79 9.81 -2.30
C ILE A 251 -4.54 10.40 -2.95
N GLY A 252 -3.47 10.52 -2.17
CA GLY A 252 -2.13 10.84 -2.64
C GLY A 252 -1.35 9.56 -2.92
N CYS A 253 -0.99 9.33 -4.19
CA CYS A 253 -0.25 8.15 -4.58
C CYS A 253 1.26 8.31 -4.36
N PRO A 254 1.94 7.27 -3.84
CA PRO A 254 3.38 7.25 -3.87
C PRO A 254 3.83 7.24 -5.34
N THR A 255 4.72 8.17 -5.69
CA THR A 255 5.41 8.13 -6.97
C THR A 255 6.37 6.94 -6.97
N ALA A 256 6.32 6.11 -8.02
CA ALA A 256 7.36 5.11 -8.20
C ALA A 256 8.72 5.83 -8.28
N PRO A 257 9.79 5.33 -7.63
CA PRO A 257 11.13 5.83 -7.89
C PRO A 257 11.39 5.75 -9.40
N PRO A 258 12.09 6.74 -10.00
CA PRO A 258 12.48 6.63 -11.39
C PRO A 258 13.22 5.30 -11.61
N PRO A 259 12.95 4.59 -12.72
CA PRO A 259 13.69 3.37 -13.01
C PRO A 259 15.19 3.67 -13.01
N PRO A 260 16.03 2.76 -12.47
CA PRO A 260 17.48 2.94 -12.53
C PRO A 260 17.90 3.14 -14.00
N PRO A 261 18.92 3.97 -14.28
CA PRO A 261 19.38 4.17 -15.64
C PRO A 261 19.75 2.83 -16.27
N PRO A 262 19.46 2.62 -17.57
CA PRO A 262 19.86 1.38 -18.25
C PRO A 262 21.38 1.22 -18.14
N THR A 263 21.84 0.18 -17.44
CA THR A 263 23.26 -0.18 -17.44
C THR A 263 23.56 -0.87 -18.77
N CYS A 264 24.41 -0.25 -19.58
CA CYS A 264 24.98 -0.91 -20.76
C CYS A 264 25.71 -2.18 -20.30
N PRO A 265 25.29 -3.39 -20.69
CA PRO A 265 26.11 -4.56 -20.46
C PRO A 265 27.41 -4.38 -21.27
N ASP A 266 28.55 -4.55 -20.61
CA ASP A 266 29.86 -4.69 -21.25
C ASP A 266 30.52 -5.92 -20.63
N PHE A 267 30.44 -7.05 -21.34
CA PHE A 267 31.09 -8.29 -20.95
C PHE A 267 31.44 -9.13 -22.18
N VAL A 268 32.46 -9.95 -22.04
CA VAL A 268 32.91 -10.90 -23.06
C VAL A 268 32.74 -12.33 -22.56
N THR A 269 32.38 -13.23 -23.46
CA THR A 269 32.28 -14.67 -23.19
C THR A 269 32.85 -15.46 -24.35
N GLY A 270 33.34 -16.67 -24.09
CA GLY A 270 33.64 -17.60 -25.16
C GLY A 270 34.65 -18.66 -24.76
N GLY A 271 35.15 -19.35 -25.77
CA GLY A 271 36.07 -20.46 -25.59
C GLY A 271 36.50 -21.03 -26.92
N GLY A 272 37.60 -21.76 -26.89
CA GLY A 272 38.21 -22.27 -28.11
C GLY A 272 39.56 -22.90 -27.89
N TRP A 273 40.36 -22.92 -28.95
CA TRP A 273 41.76 -23.28 -28.89
C TRP A 273 42.61 -22.45 -29.84
N ILE A 274 43.84 -22.21 -29.39
CA ILE A 274 44.92 -21.64 -30.18
C ILE A 274 45.98 -22.71 -30.45
N VAL A 275 46.80 -22.48 -31.47
CA VAL A 275 47.97 -23.30 -31.82
C VAL A 275 49.23 -22.44 -31.76
N GLY A 276 50.41 -23.07 -31.77
CA GLY A 276 51.68 -22.33 -31.71
C GLY A 276 52.00 -21.76 -30.33
N THR A 277 51.52 -22.42 -29.27
CA THR A 277 51.88 -22.04 -27.90
C THR A 277 53.36 -22.30 -27.62
N PRO A 278 53.95 -21.77 -26.52
CA PRO A 278 55.35 -22.05 -26.17
C PRO A 278 55.70 -23.53 -26.03
N SER A 279 54.73 -24.40 -25.77
CA SER A 279 54.95 -25.85 -25.70
C SER A 279 55.01 -26.52 -27.09
N GLY A 280 54.60 -25.80 -28.14
CA GLY A 280 54.40 -26.31 -29.49
C GLY A 280 53.08 -27.06 -29.71
N ALA A 281 52.29 -27.30 -28.66
CA ALA A 281 51.00 -27.99 -28.76
C ALA A 281 49.83 -27.02 -28.95
N ARG A 282 48.61 -27.57 -29.04
CA ARG A 282 47.38 -26.78 -28.94
C ARG A 282 47.09 -26.45 -27.47
N ALA A 283 46.44 -25.31 -27.24
CA ALA A 283 45.86 -25.01 -25.94
C ALA A 283 44.38 -24.65 -26.04
N ASN A 284 43.59 -25.25 -25.16
CA ASN A 284 42.16 -24.96 -25.02
C ASN A 284 41.95 -23.90 -23.95
N PHE A 285 40.92 -23.07 -24.12
CA PHE A 285 40.51 -22.11 -23.11
C PHE A 285 38.99 -21.92 -23.06
N ALA A 286 38.53 -21.46 -21.91
CA ALA A 286 37.20 -20.90 -21.68
C ALA A 286 37.35 -19.63 -20.85
N VAL A 287 36.67 -18.56 -21.25
CA VAL A 287 36.83 -17.25 -20.65
C VAL A 287 35.51 -16.49 -20.61
N ALA A 288 35.28 -15.81 -19.50
CA ALA A 288 34.25 -14.78 -19.38
C ALA A 288 34.77 -13.65 -18.51
N GLY A 289 34.38 -12.41 -18.81
CA GLY A 289 34.77 -11.25 -18.02
C GLY A 289 33.85 -10.06 -18.27
N GLY A 290 33.51 -9.32 -17.23
CA GLY A 290 32.67 -8.13 -17.31
C GLY A 290 32.34 -7.54 -15.95
N VAL A 291 31.46 -6.54 -15.94
CA VAL A 291 30.89 -5.97 -14.71
C VAL A 291 29.41 -6.33 -14.61
N LYS A 292 29.03 -7.01 -13.52
CA LYS A 292 27.65 -7.38 -13.20
C LYS A 292 27.26 -6.79 -11.85
N ASP A 293 26.18 -6.03 -11.81
CA ASP A 293 25.68 -5.38 -10.58
C ASP A 293 26.74 -4.54 -9.84
N GLY A 294 27.63 -3.89 -10.60
CA GLY A 294 28.74 -3.07 -10.05
C GLY A 294 29.95 -3.87 -9.55
N ALA A 295 29.97 -5.20 -9.73
CA ALA A 295 31.08 -6.07 -9.33
C ALA A 295 31.69 -6.81 -10.54
N LEU A 296 32.97 -7.14 -10.47
CA LEU A 296 33.64 -7.95 -11.48
C LEU A 296 33.04 -9.37 -11.52
N TRP A 297 32.73 -9.85 -12.72
CA TRP A 297 32.18 -11.19 -12.98
C TRP A 297 32.96 -11.87 -14.08
N GLY A 298 33.29 -13.15 -13.90
CA GLY A 298 34.01 -13.89 -14.94
C GLY A 298 34.78 -15.10 -14.44
N HIS A 299 35.53 -15.72 -15.35
CA HIS A 299 36.47 -16.80 -15.06
C HIS A 299 37.48 -16.96 -16.21
N LEU A 300 38.54 -17.73 -15.93
CA LEU A 300 39.47 -18.25 -16.92
C LEU A 300 39.72 -19.74 -16.65
N ASN A 301 39.66 -20.57 -17.69
CA ASN A 301 40.29 -21.89 -17.70
C ASN A 301 41.16 -22.00 -18.94
N TYR A 302 42.37 -22.51 -18.79
CA TYR A 302 43.31 -22.70 -19.89
C TYR A 302 44.09 -24.00 -19.69
N PHE A 303 44.29 -24.76 -20.77
CA PHE A 303 45.10 -25.95 -20.75
C PHE A 303 45.90 -26.09 -22.04
N ASP A 304 47.21 -25.89 -21.92
CA ASP A 304 48.18 -26.24 -22.95
C ASP A 304 48.56 -27.72 -22.83
N HIS A 305 48.33 -28.48 -23.91
CA HIS A 305 48.48 -29.95 -23.92
C HIS A 305 49.93 -30.44 -24.11
N GLY A 306 50.90 -29.55 -24.29
CA GLY A 306 52.29 -29.92 -24.45
C GLY A 306 52.91 -30.41 -23.13
N SER A 307 54.04 -31.11 -23.22
CA SER A 307 54.75 -31.69 -22.07
C SER A 307 55.19 -30.66 -21.01
N ASN A 308 55.27 -29.38 -21.38
CA ASN A 308 55.55 -28.25 -20.48
C ASN A 308 54.43 -27.21 -20.47
N GLY A 309 53.24 -27.55 -20.98
CA GLY A 309 52.09 -26.66 -21.03
C GLY A 309 51.44 -26.46 -19.65
N PRO A 310 51.08 -25.23 -19.26
CA PRO A 310 50.40 -24.99 -18.00
C PRO A 310 48.90 -25.36 -18.08
N LYS A 311 48.38 -25.82 -16.93
CA LYS A 311 46.95 -25.81 -16.61
C LYS A 311 46.66 -24.62 -15.74
N VAL A 312 45.78 -23.72 -16.17
CA VAL A 312 45.44 -22.50 -15.45
C VAL A 312 43.96 -22.52 -15.13
N LYS A 313 43.64 -22.23 -13.86
CA LYS A 313 42.28 -22.00 -13.39
C LYS A 313 42.23 -20.65 -12.69
N GLY A 314 41.46 -19.72 -13.22
CA GLY A 314 41.17 -18.43 -12.58
C GLY A 314 40.41 -18.65 -11.27
N THR A 315 40.83 -17.97 -10.21
CA THR A 315 40.22 -18.02 -8.87
C THR A 315 39.48 -16.74 -8.51
N GLY A 316 39.66 -15.68 -9.29
CA GLY A 316 38.92 -14.42 -9.19
C GLY A 316 39.34 -13.45 -10.30
N LEU A 317 38.53 -12.41 -10.51
CA LEU A 317 38.87 -11.28 -11.39
C LEU A 317 39.31 -10.10 -10.53
N THR A 318 40.35 -9.40 -10.98
CA THR A 318 40.88 -8.19 -10.35
C THR A 318 40.77 -6.97 -11.27
N GLY A 319 40.49 -7.18 -12.56
CA GLY A 319 40.26 -6.09 -13.51
C GLY A 319 39.55 -6.55 -14.77
N TYR A 320 38.84 -5.62 -15.39
CA TYR A 320 38.17 -5.76 -16.68
C TYR A 320 38.15 -4.39 -17.36
N GLY A 321 38.34 -4.35 -18.68
CA GLY A 321 38.16 -3.11 -19.44
C GLY A 321 38.33 -3.28 -20.94
N ALA A 322 37.99 -2.22 -21.68
CA ALA A 322 38.18 -2.16 -23.13
C ALA A 322 39.60 -1.72 -23.50
N LEU A 323 40.18 -2.40 -24.50
CA LEU A 323 41.37 -1.92 -25.21
C LEU A 323 40.98 -1.17 -26.48
N ASP A 324 39.95 -1.64 -27.18
CA ASP A 324 39.35 -1.02 -28.36
C ASP A 324 37.89 -1.48 -28.49
N ALA A 325 37.24 -1.16 -29.63
CA ALA A 325 35.84 -1.49 -29.89
C ALA A 325 35.55 -3.00 -29.76
N THR A 326 36.45 -3.85 -30.24
CA THR A 326 36.28 -5.31 -30.33
C THR A 326 37.05 -6.08 -29.26
N THR A 327 37.98 -5.42 -28.55
CA THR A 327 38.94 -6.07 -27.66
C THR A 327 38.69 -5.69 -26.21
N ARG A 328 38.64 -6.70 -25.34
CA ARG A 328 38.58 -6.55 -23.88
C ARG A 328 39.79 -7.22 -23.23
N TRP A 329 40.25 -6.64 -22.12
CA TRP A 329 41.24 -7.25 -21.24
C TRP A 329 40.59 -7.69 -19.93
N ILE A 330 41.06 -8.81 -19.38
CA ILE A 330 40.61 -9.41 -18.13
C ILE A 330 41.87 -9.73 -17.30
N GLU A 331 41.90 -9.26 -16.06
CA GLU A 331 42.93 -9.63 -15.09
C GLU A 331 42.35 -10.42 -13.94
N GLY A 332 43.15 -11.29 -13.35
CA GLY A 332 42.72 -12.04 -12.18
C GLY A 332 43.81 -12.84 -11.50
N THR A 333 43.42 -13.47 -10.40
CA THR A 333 44.24 -14.46 -9.70
C THR A 333 43.99 -15.84 -10.27
N ALA A 334 44.99 -16.71 -10.25
CA ALA A 334 44.90 -18.07 -10.77
C ALA A 334 45.71 -19.10 -9.98
N GLU A 335 45.29 -20.35 -10.13
CA GLU A 335 46.08 -21.54 -9.87
C GLU A 335 46.77 -21.99 -11.16
N ILE A 336 48.08 -22.23 -11.12
CA ILE A 336 48.85 -22.82 -12.22
C ILE A 336 49.30 -24.22 -11.80
N ASN A 337 48.90 -25.24 -12.55
CA ASN A 337 49.15 -26.65 -12.25
C ASN A 337 48.72 -27.04 -10.81
N GLY A 338 47.61 -26.45 -10.35
CA GLY A 338 47.06 -26.64 -9.00
C GLY A 338 47.77 -25.86 -7.90
N GLN A 339 48.77 -25.02 -8.21
CA GLN A 339 49.44 -24.16 -7.24
C GLN A 339 48.82 -22.75 -7.24
N PRO A 340 48.27 -22.27 -6.11
CA PRO A 340 47.66 -20.94 -6.01
C PRO A 340 48.71 -19.82 -5.97
N GLY A 341 48.24 -18.57 -6.08
CA GLY A 341 49.07 -17.37 -5.88
C GLY A 341 49.68 -16.78 -7.14
N SER A 342 49.29 -17.25 -8.33
CA SER A 342 49.68 -16.63 -9.60
C SER A 342 48.64 -15.61 -10.06
N THR A 343 49.00 -14.74 -11.00
CA THR A 343 48.05 -13.85 -11.68
C THR A 343 48.08 -14.07 -13.19
N TYR A 344 47.01 -13.64 -13.86
CA TYR A 344 46.90 -13.67 -15.30
C TYR A 344 46.36 -12.35 -15.85
N ARG A 345 46.71 -12.07 -17.10
CA ARG A 345 46.05 -11.08 -17.95
C ARG A 345 45.69 -11.73 -19.28
N VAL A 346 44.41 -11.70 -19.61
CA VAL A 346 43.87 -12.18 -20.88
C VAL A 346 43.41 -11.00 -21.71
N GLU A 347 43.71 -11.02 -23.00
CA GLU A 347 43.11 -10.12 -23.99
C GLU A 347 42.32 -10.98 -24.98
N VAL A 348 41.06 -10.60 -25.20
CA VAL A 348 40.14 -11.27 -26.12
C VAL A 348 39.60 -10.26 -27.11
N THR A 349 39.69 -10.60 -28.39
CA THR A 349 39.13 -9.82 -29.49
C THR A 349 38.05 -10.63 -30.17
N ASP A 350 36.84 -10.08 -30.24
CA ASP A 350 35.74 -10.57 -31.08
C ASP A 350 35.83 -9.88 -32.44
N ALA A 351 36.27 -10.60 -33.47
CA ALA A 351 36.50 -10.05 -34.80
C ALA A 351 35.42 -10.46 -35.81
N GLY A 352 34.24 -10.82 -35.30
CA GLY A 352 33.06 -11.18 -36.08
C GLY A 352 32.96 -12.67 -36.42
N GLU A 353 31.78 -13.06 -36.85
CA GLU A 353 31.43 -14.48 -37.03
C GLU A 353 31.65 -14.99 -38.47
N PRO A 354 32.06 -16.26 -38.63
CA PRO A 354 32.41 -17.21 -37.57
C PRO A 354 33.73 -16.84 -36.90
N GLY A 355 33.88 -17.12 -35.59
CA GLY A 355 34.99 -16.68 -34.72
C GLY A 355 36.39 -17.22 -35.03
N ARG A 356 36.73 -17.43 -36.31
CA ARG A 356 38.07 -17.77 -36.80
C ARG A 356 39.02 -16.59 -36.76
N ALA A 357 38.50 -15.38 -36.93
CA ALA A 357 39.27 -14.14 -36.82
C ALA A 357 39.45 -13.69 -35.36
N ASP A 358 38.70 -14.29 -34.43
CA ASP A 358 38.80 -13.99 -33.01
C ASP A 358 40.21 -14.29 -32.49
N LYS A 359 40.65 -13.50 -31.52
CA LYS A 359 42.00 -13.61 -30.98
C LYS A 359 41.97 -13.79 -29.48
N PHE A 360 42.82 -14.68 -28.99
CA PHE A 360 43.06 -14.91 -27.57
C PHE A 360 44.54 -14.71 -27.26
N THR A 361 44.82 -13.92 -26.22
CA THR A 361 46.16 -13.74 -25.67
C THR A 361 46.14 -13.96 -24.16
N LEU A 362 47.04 -14.79 -23.64
CA LEU A 362 47.22 -15.05 -22.22
C LEU A 362 48.64 -14.68 -21.80
N ASN A 363 48.76 -13.89 -20.75
CA ASN A 363 50.01 -13.61 -20.04
C ASN A 363 49.87 -14.08 -18.59
N LEU A 364 50.79 -14.92 -18.12
CA LEU A 364 50.85 -15.39 -16.74
C LEU A 364 51.99 -14.72 -15.99
N SER A 365 51.82 -14.54 -14.67
CA SER A 365 52.84 -13.94 -13.80
C SER A 365 54.17 -14.70 -13.75
N ASN A 366 54.19 -15.96 -14.17
CA ASN A 366 55.41 -16.79 -14.25
C ASN A 366 56.17 -16.63 -15.58
N GLY A 367 55.76 -15.70 -16.45
CA GLY A 367 56.40 -15.41 -17.74
C GLY A 367 55.92 -16.28 -18.90
N TYR A 368 54.96 -17.19 -18.69
CA TYR A 368 54.33 -17.90 -19.79
C TYR A 368 53.37 -16.97 -20.55
N THR A 369 53.57 -16.86 -21.87
CA THR A 369 52.71 -16.11 -22.77
C THR A 369 52.29 -16.97 -23.94
N ALA A 370 50.99 -17.00 -24.24
CA ALA A 370 50.45 -17.66 -25.44
C ALA A 370 49.48 -16.72 -26.14
N THR A 371 49.55 -16.66 -27.47
CA THR A 371 48.68 -15.79 -28.28
C THR A 371 48.38 -16.47 -29.61
N GLY A 372 47.20 -16.22 -30.16
CA GLY A 372 46.85 -16.68 -31.50
C GLY A 372 45.40 -16.36 -31.88
N GLU A 373 45.15 -16.39 -33.18
CA GLU A 373 43.78 -16.50 -33.71
C GLU A 373 43.19 -17.88 -33.37
N LEU A 374 41.86 -17.96 -33.28
CA LEU A 374 41.20 -19.20 -32.89
C LEU A 374 41.26 -20.24 -34.03
N ALA A 375 42.08 -21.27 -33.80
CA ALA A 375 42.06 -22.49 -34.60
C ALA A 375 40.77 -23.31 -34.38
N GLY A 376 39.92 -22.89 -33.42
CA GLY A 376 38.48 -23.16 -33.33
C GLY A 376 37.88 -22.68 -32.02
N GLY A 377 36.55 -22.48 -32.01
CA GLY A 377 35.85 -21.79 -30.93
C GLY A 377 35.20 -20.49 -31.42
N ASN A 378 34.78 -19.67 -30.46
CA ASN A 378 34.17 -18.35 -30.67
C ASN A 378 34.31 -17.50 -29.41
N LEU A 379 34.57 -16.21 -29.61
CA LEU A 379 34.49 -15.16 -28.60
C LEU A 379 33.32 -14.24 -28.98
N GLN A 380 32.60 -13.76 -27.97
CA GLN A 380 31.43 -12.90 -28.15
C GLN A 380 31.53 -11.75 -27.18
N LEU A 381 31.58 -10.55 -27.74
CA LEU A 381 31.46 -9.30 -27.03
C LEU A 381 29.99 -8.89 -26.93
N HIS A 382 29.54 -8.58 -25.73
CA HIS A 382 28.18 -8.11 -25.45
C HIS A 382 28.27 -6.66 -24.99
N ASP A 383 28.18 -5.72 -25.94
CA ASP A 383 28.27 -4.27 -25.70
C ASP A 383 27.15 -3.50 -26.43
N ASN A 384 25.89 -3.79 -26.10
CA ASN A 384 24.70 -3.24 -26.77
C ASN A 384 24.39 -1.77 -26.42
N CYS A 385 25.38 -0.88 -26.48
CA CYS A 385 25.21 0.56 -26.46
C CYS A 385 25.92 1.19 -27.67
N SER A 386 25.44 0.85 -28.86
CA SER A 386 25.77 1.51 -30.13
C SER A 386 24.59 2.35 -30.62
#